data_AF-A0A147KBV1-F1
#
_entry.id   AF-A0A147KBV1-F1
#
_cell.length_a   1.000
_cell.length_b   1.000
_cell.length_c   1.000
_cell.angle_alpha   90.00
_cell.angle_beta   90.00
_cell.angle_gamma   90.00
#
_symmetry.space_group_name_H-M   'P 1'
#
loop_
_entity.id
_entity.type
_entity.pdbx_description
1 polymer ?
#
loop_
_entity_poly.entity_id
_entity_poly.type
_entity_poly.pdbx_seq_one_letter_code
_entity_poly.pdbx_strand_id
1 'polypeptide(L)' 'MISVEKTSRILNHFNIAFTENAVLGYLQRGQLDKAPRIENGYYSRNTKYGYSVNVDSLVKFLLERGVSDKEIHPVLSA' A
#
# COMPACT_ATOMS: atom_id res chain seq x y z
N MET A 1 -5.29 -3.06 6.75
CA MET A 1 -5.64 -2.98 5.30
C MET A 1 -5.55 -1.53 4.87
N ILE A 2 -5.10 -1.27 3.64
CA ILE A 2 -4.85 0.09 3.15
C ILE A 2 -5.24 0.23 1.68
N SER A 3 -5.81 1.36 1.26
CA SER A 3 -6.27 1.53 -0.12
C SER A 3 -5.08 1.52 -1.10
N VAL A 4 -5.35 1.18 -2.37
CA VAL A 4 -4.35 1.21 -3.45
C VAL A 4 -3.79 2.62 -3.64
N GLU A 5 -4.66 3.64 -3.59
CA GLU A 5 -4.26 5.05 -3.63
C GLU A 5 -3.28 5.39 -2.50
N LYS A 6 -3.64 5.10 -1.24
CA LYS A 6 -2.77 5.39 -0.09
C LYS A 6 -1.46 4.61 -0.18
N THR A 7 -1.50 3.36 -0.65
CA THR A 7 -0.28 2.57 -0.92
C THR A 7 0.62 3.28 -1.93
N SER A 8 0.07 3.82 -3.03
CA SER A 8 0.88 4.56 -4.01
C SER A 8 1.54 5.81 -3.41
N ARG A 9 0.86 6.52 -2.50
CA ARG A 9 1.44 7.66 -1.78
C ARG A 9 2.58 7.26 -0.86
N ILE A 10 2.43 6.14 -0.14
CA ILE A 10 3.48 5.59 0.72
C ILE A 10 4.69 5.18 -0.13
N LEU A 11 4.48 4.45 -1.22
CA LEU A 11 5.58 4.03 -2.09
C LEU A 11 6.26 5.23 -2.78
N ASN A 12 5.51 6.29 -3.05
CA ASN A 12 6.06 7.53 -3.62
C ASN A 12 6.95 8.23 -2.58
N HIS A 13 6.54 8.29 -1.32
CA HIS A 13 7.36 8.84 -0.23
C HIS A 13 8.76 8.21 -0.15
N PHE A 14 8.85 6.91 -0.39
CA PHE A 14 10.13 6.17 -0.41
C PHE A 14 10.80 6.10 -1.79
N ASN A 15 10.31 6.84 -2.80
CA ASN A 15 10.79 6.81 -4.18
C ASN A 15 10.78 5.41 -4.84
N ILE A 16 9.89 4.51 -4.40
CA ILE A 16 9.79 3.15 -4.93
C ILE A 16 8.82 3.09 -6.11
N ALA A 17 7.67 3.74 -5.98
CA ALA A 17 6.65 3.77 -7.03
C ALA A 17 5.76 5.01 -6.93
N PHE A 18 5.45 5.60 -8.08
CA PHE A 18 4.82 6.93 -8.15
C PHE A 18 3.34 6.91 -8.53
N THR A 19 2.78 5.75 -8.88
CA THR A 19 1.40 5.64 -9.38
C THR A 19 0.66 4.44 -8.82
N GLU A 20 -0.67 4.51 -8.81
CA GLU A 20 -1.55 3.38 -8.47
C GLU A 20 -1.30 2.18 -9.40
N ASN A 21 -1.03 2.40 -10.69
CA ASN A 21 -0.73 1.34 -11.66
C ASN A 21 0.51 0.53 -11.27
N ALA A 22 1.52 1.16 -10.68
CA ALA A 22 2.68 0.43 -10.18
C ALA A 22 2.31 -0.51 -9.02
N VAL A 23 1.46 -0.03 -8.09
CA VAL A 23 0.91 -0.86 -7.00
C VAL A 23 0.12 -2.04 -7.57
N LEU A 24 -0.72 -1.82 -8.58
CA LEU A 24 -1.44 -2.89 -9.27
C LEU A 24 -0.48 -3.92 -9.88
N GLY A 25 0.60 -3.47 -10.50
CA GLY A 25 1.64 -4.34 -11.05
C GLY A 25 2.34 -5.18 -9.99
N TYR A 26 2.57 -4.65 -8.78
CA TYR A 26 3.11 -5.43 -7.65
C TYR A 26 2.12 -6.46 -7.13
N LEU A 27 0.83 -6.12 -7.04
CA LEU A 27 -0.23 -7.05 -6.66
C LEU A 27 -0.43 -8.17 -7.69
N GLN A 28 -0.30 -7.86 -8.99
CA GLN A 28 -0.39 -8.86 -10.07
C GLN A 28 0.79 -9.82 -10.07
N ARG A 29 1.99 -9.32 -9.73
CA ARG A 29 3.21 -10.13 -9.64
C ARG A 29 3.38 -10.89 -8.33
N GLY A 30 2.43 -10.75 -7.39
CA GLY A 30 2.51 -11.38 -6.06
C GLY A 30 3.62 -10.81 -5.17
N GLN A 31 4.09 -9.59 -5.45
CA GLN A 31 5.06 -8.88 -4.61
C GLN A 31 4.36 -8.10 -3.48
N LEU A 32 3.07 -7.81 -3.67
CA LEU A 32 2.17 -7.33 -2.62
C LEU A 32 0.97 -8.26 -2.58
N ASP A 33 0.38 -8.40 -1.39
CA ASP A 33 -0.82 -9.20 -1.19
C ASP A 33 -2.07 -8.32 -1.20
N LYS A 34 -3.10 -8.83 -1.87
CA LYS A 34 -4.44 -8.23 -1.83
C LYS A 34 -5.07 -8.51 -0.47
N ALA A 35 -5.76 -7.52 0.07
CA ALA A 35 -6.66 -7.66 1.19
C ALA A 35 -8.10 -7.35 0.74
N PRO A 36 -9.13 -7.77 1.50
CA PRO A 36 -10.52 -7.44 1.19
C PRO A 36 -10.73 -5.92 1.03
N ARG A 37 -11.79 -5.53 0.33
CA ARG A 37 -12.14 -4.12 0.17
C ARG A 37 -12.35 -3.46 1.54
N ILE A 38 -11.98 -2.19 1.66
CA ILE A 38 -12.34 -1.39 2.83
C ILE A 38 -13.82 -1.02 2.68
N GLU A 39 -14.71 -1.63 3.48
CA GLU A 39 -16.16 -1.47 3.31
C GLU A 39 -16.71 -0.23 4.03
N ASN A 40 -16.07 0.22 5.12
CA ASN A 40 -16.58 1.27 6.00
C ASN A 40 -15.67 2.50 6.10
N GLY A 41 -16.26 3.69 6.26
CA GLY A 41 -15.55 4.96 6.51
C GLY A 41 -15.28 5.83 5.28
N TYR A 42 -14.68 7.01 5.49
CA TYR A 42 -14.35 7.98 4.43
C TYR A 42 -13.50 7.35 3.30
N TYR A 43 -12.53 6.50 3.67
CA TYR A 43 -11.67 5.80 2.73
C TYR A 43 -12.41 4.77 1.85
N SER A 44 -13.52 4.18 2.32
CA SER A 44 -14.35 3.25 1.52
C SER A 44 -14.96 3.95 0.29
N ARG A 45 -15.44 5.20 0.46
CA ARG A 45 -16.02 6.01 -0.61
C ARG A 45 -15.02 6.39 -1.70
N ASN A 46 -13.75 6.56 -1.31
CA ASN A 46 -12.67 6.93 -2.24
C ASN A 46 -11.91 5.70 -2.79
N THR A 47 -12.27 4.49 -2.37
CA THR A 47 -11.60 3.29 -2.87
C THR A 47 -12.16 2.92 -4.26
N LYS A 48 -11.37 3.23 -5.30
CA LYS A 48 -11.67 2.91 -6.71
C LYS A 48 -11.71 1.41 -7.01
N TYR A 49 -10.95 0.60 -6.26
CA TYR A 49 -10.75 -0.82 -6.52
C TYR A 49 -11.60 -1.73 -5.63
N GLY A 50 -11.95 -2.92 -6.13
CA GLY A 50 -12.70 -3.94 -5.37
C GLY A 50 -11.89 -4.66 -4.28
N TYR A 51 -10.68 -4.20 -3.99
CA TYR A 51 -9.77 -4.79 -3.01
C TYR A 51 -8.86 -3.69 -2.43
N SER A 52 -8.18 -4.02 -1.34
CA SER A 52 -7.17 -3.20 -0.70
C SER A 52 -5.81 -3.92 -0.68
N VAL A 53 -4.81 -3.31 -0.08
CA VAL A 53 -3.47 -3.90 0.11
C VAL A 53 -3.33 -4.37 1.55
N ASN A 54 -2.76 -5.57 1.73
CA ASN A 54 -2.40 -6.07 3.04
C ASN A 54 -1.23 -5.24 3.61
N VAL A 55 -1.39 -4.76 4.85
CA VAL A 55 -0.39 -3.88 5.48
C VAL A 55 0.90 -4.62 5.80
N ASP A 56 0.81 -5.86 6.29
CA ASP A 56 1.98 -6.67 6.65
C ASP A 56 2.80 -6.99 5.41
N SER A 57 2.12 -7.28 4.28
CA SER A 57 2.77 -7.48 2.98
C SER A 57 3.48 -6.22 2.49
N LEU A 58 2.87 -5.04 2.66
CA LEU A 58 3.48 -3.75 2.32
C LEU A 58 4.70 -3.46 3.22
N VAL A 59 4.60 -3.69 4.52
CA VAL A 59 5.72 -3.51 5.46
C VAL A 59 6.89 -4.40 5.06
N LYS A 60 6.63 -5.70 4.83
CA LYS A 60 7.63 -6.65 4.37
C LYS A 60 8.29 -6.19 3.05
N PHE A 61 7.49 -5.75 2.09
CA PHE A 61 7.96 -5.25 0.80
C PHE A 61 8.88 -4.02 0.93
N LEU A 62 8.63 -3.14 1.91
CA LEU A 62 9.46 -1.97 2.22
C LEU A 62 10.76 -2.37 2.92
N LEU A 63 10.68 -3.27 3.90
CA LEU A 63 11.84 -3.81 4.61
C LEU A 63 12.81 -4.52 3.65
N GLU A 64 12.29 -5.32 2.71
CA GLU A 64 13.08 -5.99 1.65
C GLU A 64 13.80 -5.01 0.72
N ARG A 65 13.38 -3.74 0.68
CA ARG A 65 14.00 -2.65 -0.09
C ARG A 65 14.91 -1.76 0.75
N GLY A 66 15.14 -2.13 2.01
CA GLY A 66 16.06 -1.43 2.91
C GLY A 66 15.46 -0.22 3.64
N VAL A 67 14.12 -0.04 3.58
CA VAL A 67 13.45 0.98 4.40
C VAL A 67 13.41 0.49 5.83
N SER A 68 13.79 1.32 6.81
CA SER A 68 13.79 0.90 8.20
C SER A 68 12.40 0.98 8.82
N ASP A 69 12.13 0.10 9.80
CA ASP A 69 10.86 0.04 10.53
C ASP A 69 10.48 1.40 11.17
N LYS A 70 11.48 2.14 11.64
CA LYS A 70 11.35 3.49 12.21
C LYS A 70 10.84 4.52 11.18
N GLU A 71 11.13 4.33 9.90
CA GLU A 71 10.65 5.19 8.82
C GLU A 71 9.27 4.78 8.31
N ILE A 72 8.92 3.49 8.42
CA ILE A 72 7.65 2.95 7.95
C ILE A 72 6.49 3.36 8.87
N HIS A 73 6.66 3.26 10.19
CA HIS A 73 5.61 3.52 11.17
C HIS A 73 4.95 4.91 11.09
N PRO A 74 5.71 6.02 10.94
CA PRO A 74 5.14 7.35 10.78
C PRO A 74 4.24 7.46 9.55
N VAL A 75 4.65 6.86 8.43
CA VAL A 75 3.97 7.01 7.13
C VAL A 75 2.69 6.14 7.06
N LEU A 76 2.65 5.01 7.76
CA LEU A 76 1.44 4.19 7.86
C LEU A 76 0.36 4.84 8.73
N SER A 77 0.77 5.59 9.75
CA SER A 77 -0.12 6.21 10.74
C SER A 77 -0.68 7.56 10.30
N ALA A 78 -0.04 8.23 9.33
CA ALA A 78 -0.50 9.48 8.69
C ALA A 78 -1.62 9.22 7.67
#